data_AF-A0A351SII0-F1
#
_entry.id   AF-A0A351SII0-F1
#
_cell.length_a   1.000
_cell.length_b   1.000
_cell.length_c   1.000
_cell.angle_alpha   90.00
_cell.angle_beta   90.00
_cell.angle_gamma   90.00
#
_symmetry.space_group_name_H-M   'P 1'
#
loop_
_entity.id
_entity.type
_entity.pdbx_description
1 polymer ?
#
loop_
_entity_poly.entity_id
_entity_poly.type
_entity_poly.pdbx_seq_one_letter_code
_entity_poly.pdbx_strand_id
1 'polypeptide(L)'
;QADLVTWLTPFKLLETSVTTGLANIRSNQEKLRLKAPKGYFHQTFTNDQMRECQIIQVQCDDDARTFPKLSAGKHGMSIQFYAWDVEATSSQRSEKDVHFTITFCGV
;
A
#
# COMPACT_ATOMS: atom_id res chain seq x y z
N GLN A 1 -26.42 -23.10 3.27
CA GLN A 1 -25.51 -22.54 4.30
C GLN A 1 -24.51 -23.59 4.83
N ALA A 2 -24.94 -24.84 5.06
CA ALA A 2 -24.03 -25.92 5.49
C ALA A 2 -22.91 -26.22 4.48
N ASP A 3 -23.20 -26.25 3.18
CA ASP A 3 -22.20 -26.53 2.14
C ASP A 3 -21.07 -25.49 2.11
N LEU A 4 -21.40 -24.21 2.33
CA LEU A 4 -20.41 -23.13 2.36
C LEU A 4 -19.43 -23.30 3.52
N VAL A 5 -19.91 -23.71 4.70
CA VAL A 5 -19.04 -23.98 5.85
C VAL A 5 -18.14 -25.18 5.55
N THR A 6 -18.70 -26.25 4.97
CA THR A 6 -17.93 -27.43 4.56
C THR A 6 -16.84 -27.07 3.54
N TRP A 7 -17.14 -26.24 2.55
CA TRP A 7 -16.17 -25.81 1.53
C TRP A 7 -15.07 -24.91 2.08
N LEU A 8 -15.36 -24.07 3.08
CA LEU A 8 -14.39 -23.14 3.67
C LEU A 8 -13.54 -23.77 4.78
N THR A 9 -14.04 -24.83 5.44
CA THR A 9 -13.37 -25.47 6.58
C THR A 9 -11.92 -25.91 6.29
N PRO A 10 -11.60 -26.52 5.13
CA PRO A 10 -10.22 -26.93 4.82
C PRO A 10 -9.23 -25.75 4.78
N PHE A 11 -9.70 -24.53 4.54
CA PHE A 11 -8.85 -23.34 4.45
C PHE A 11 -8.61 -22.66 5.80
N LYS A 12 -9.29 -23.08 6.89
CA LYS A 12 -9.21 -22.42 8.20
C LYS A 12 -7.79 -22.34 8.76
N LEU A 13 -7.00 -23.40 8.60
CA LEU A 13 -5.60 -23.42 9.04
C LEU A 13 -4.75 -22.41 8.25
N LEU A 14 -4.95 -22.35 6.94
CA LEU A 14 -4.25 -21.41 6.05
C LEU A 14 -4.66 -19.96 6.36
N GLU A 15 -5.96 -19.70 6.47
CA GLU A 15 -6.53 -18.39 6.84
C GLU A 15 -5.93 -17.88 8.15
N THR A 16 -5.89 -18.73 9.18
CA THR A 16 -5.35 -18.37 10.50
C THR A 16 -3.87 -18.02 10.41
N SER A 17 -3.09 -18.86 9.72
CA SER A 17 -1.64 -18.66 9.55
C SER A 17 -1.33 -17.37 8.77
N VAL A 18 -2.02 -17.16 7.65
CA VAL A 18 -1.85 -15.97 6.80
C VAL A 18 -2.30 -14.71 7.54
N THR A 19 -3.46 -14.74 8.21
CA THR A 19 -3.98 -13.57 8.94
C THR A 19 -3.05 -13.18 10.08
N THR A 20 -2.57 -14.16 10.85
CA THR A 20 -1.64 -13.94 11.96
C THR A 20 -0.31 -13.41 11.46
N GLY A 21 0.27 -14.03 10.41
CA GLY A 21 1.53 -13.59 9.82
C GLY A 21 1.44 -12.15 9.28
N LEU A 22 0.36 -11.84 8.55
CA LEU A 22 0.12 -10.49 8.04
C LEU A 22 -0.12 -9.47 9.16
N ALA A 23 -0.78 -9.86 10.26
CA ALA A 23 -0.97 -8.99 11.41
C ALA A 23 0.38 -8.64 12.06
N ASN A 24 1.27 -9.62 12.21
CA ASN A 24 2.62 -9.39 12.74
C ASN A 24 3.44 -8.46 11.85
N ILE A 25 3.50 -8.72 10.54
CA ILE A 25 4.24 -7.87 9.57
C ILE A 25 3.75 -6.42 9.61
N ARG A 26 2.44 -6.22 9.77
CA ARG A 26 1.82 -4.88 9.77
C ARG A 26 1.86 -4.20 11.14
N SER A 27 2.24 -4.92 12.19
CA SER A 27 2.29 -4.38 13.55
C SER A 27 3.56 -3.57 13.78
N ASN A 28 3.45 -2.48 14.54
CA ASN A 28 4.59 -1.75 15.10
C ASN A 28 5.58 -1.13 14.08
N GLN A 29 5.09 -0.27 13.21
CA GLN A 29 5.91 0.37 12.18
C GLN A 29 5.72 1.88 12.15
N GLU A 30 6.81 2.60 11.88
CA GLU A 30 6.79 4.05 11.81
C GLU A 30 5.93 4.52 10.63
N LYS A 31 5.02 5.46 10.93
CA LYS A 31 4.18 6.11 9.94
C LYS A 31 4.80 7.44 9.56
N LEU A 32 5.19 7.59 8.29
CA LEU A 32 5.74 8.82 7.78
C LEU A 32 4.66 9.59 7.02
N ARG A 33 4.40 10.82 7.46
CA ARG A 33 3.49 11.75 6.77
C ARG A 33 4.25 12.50 5.69
N LEU A 34 3.81 12.37 4.45
CA LEU A 34 4.49 12.89 3.27
C LEU A 34 3.54 13.64 2.34
N LYS A 35 4.15 14.36 1.40
CA LYS A 35 3.47 15.12 0.35
C LYS A 35 4.07 14.75 -0.99
N ALA A 36 3.22 14.49 -1.98
CA ALA A 36 3.59 14.25 -3.37
C ALA A 36 3.20 15.48 -4.21
N PRO A 37 4.14 16.39 -4.49
CA PRO A 37 3.86 17.55 -5.33
C PRO A 37 3.40 17.12 -6.72
N LYS A 38 2.31 17.69 -7.21
CA LYS A 38 1.73 17.34 -8.53
C LYS A 38 1.60 15.82 -8.74
N GLY A 39 1.13 15.12 -7.72
CA GLY A 39 0.86 13.69 -7.75
C GLY A 39 2.09 12.80 -7.95
N TYR A 40 3.31 13.26 -7.69
CA TYR A 40 4.52 12.43 -7.79
C TYR A 40 5.38 12.50 -6.54
N PHE A 41 5.84 11.34 -6.09
CA PHE A 41 6.80 11.21 -5.00
C PHE A 41 7.88 10.18 -5.38
N HIS A 42 9.13 10.48 -5.05
CA HIS A 42 10.25 9.57 -5.21
C HIS A 42 11.12 9.60 -3.97
N GLN A 43 11.60 8.44 -3.55
CA GLN A 43 12.52 8.29 -2.43
C GLN A 43 13.55 7.23 -2.77
N THR A 44 14.82 7.54 -2.56
CA THR A 44 15.90 6.55 -2.57
C THR A 44 16.01 5.90 -1.20
N PHE A 45 16.25 4.60 -1.17
CA PHE A 45 16.49 3.88 0.07
C PHE A 45 17.97 3.80 0.36
N THR A 46 18.34 3.93 1.63
CA THR A 46 19.62 3.39 2.08
C THR A 46 19.53 1.87 2.11
N ASN A 47 20.66 1.17 1.97
CA ASN A 47 20.69 -0.30 1.89
C ASN A 47 19.98 -1.00 3.06
N ASP A 48 19.84 -0.34 4.20
CA ASP A 48 19.27 -0.91 5.42
C ASP A 48 17.74 -0.75 5.49
N GLN A 49 17.18 0.34 4.93
CA GLN A 49 15.74 0.63 4.99
C GLN A 49 14.86 -0.38 4.25
N MET A 50 15.39 -1.01 3.18
CA MET A 50 14.64 -1.95 2.34
C MET A 50 14.93 -3.42 2.62
N ARG A 51 15.93 -3.74 3.44
CA ARG A 51 16.32 -5.14 3.68
C ARG A 51 15.27 -5.94 4.45
N GLU A 52 14.54 -5.27 5.33
CA GLU A 52 13.57 -5.90 6.23
C GLU A 52 12.11 -5.56 5.87
N CYS A 53 11.90 -4.63 4.92
CA CYS A 53 10.57 -4.25 4.45
C CYS A 53 9.97 -5.34 3.56
N GLN A 54 8.83 -5.90 3.97
CA GLN A 54 8.05 -6.90 3.25
C GLN A 54 6.76 -6.32 2.65
N ILE A 55 6.17 -5.30 3.27
CA ILE A 55 4.94 -4.63 2.79
C ILE A 55 5.15 -3.12 2.83
N ILE A 56 4.75 -2.41 1.78
CA ILE A 56 4.60 -0.95 1.80
C ILE A 56 3.12 -0.62 1.86
N GLN A 57 2.68 0.10 2.88
CA GLN A 57 1.33 0.62 2.98
C GLN A 57 1.33 2.10 2.64
N VAL A 58 0.45 2.51 1.73
CA VAL A 58 0.19 3.91 1.41
C VAL A 58 -1.26 4.20 1.71
N GLN A 59 -1.48 5.14 2.63
CA GLN A 59 -2.78 5.67 2.97
C GLN A 59 -2.87 7.08 2.40
N CYS A 60 -3.69 7.27 1.37
CA CYS A 60 -4.07 8.61 0.92
C CYS A 60 -4.94 9.26 1.99
N ASP A 61 -4.85 10.59 2.11
CA ASP A 61 -5.92 11.32 2.78
C ASP A 61 -7.24 11.17 2.02
N ASP A 62 -8.37 11.42 2.67
CA ASP A 62 -9.76 11.26 2.19
C ASP A 62 -10.14 12.16 0.99
N ASP A 63 -9.20 12.48 0.11
CA ASP A 63 -9.48 12.97 -1.23
C ASP A 63 -9.98 11.77 -2.04
N ALA A 64 -11.29 11.49 -1.91
CA ALA A 64 -12.02 10.30 -2.38
C ALA A 64 -11.87 9.96 -3.89
N ARG A 65 -11.10 10.76 -4.62
CA ARG A 65 -10.84 10.61 -6.04
C ARG A 65 -9.35 10.50 -6.37
N THR A 66 -8.50 10.03 -5.45
CA THR A 66 -7.08 9.81 -5.74
C THR A 66 -6.63 8.41 -5.34
N PHE A 67 -5.92 7.71 -6.23
CA PHE A 67 -5.31 6.41 -5.92
C PHE A 67 -3.83 6.35 -6.28
N PRO A 68 -3.00 5.62 -5.52
CA PRO A 68 -1.57 5.51 -5.80
C PRO A 68 -1.26 4.34 -6.74
N LYS A 69 -0.29 4.56 -7.63
CA LYS A 69 0.44 3.52 -8.36
C LYS A 69 1.88 3.54 -7.89
N LEU A 70 2.34 2.42 -7.35
CA LEU A 70 3.66 2.30 -6.76
C LEU A 70 4.60 1.52 -7.68
N SER A 71 5.87 1.88 -7.66
CA SER A 71 6.97 1.09 -8.20
C SER A 71 8.12 1.17 -7.23
N ALA A 72 8.52 0.04 -6.67
CA ALA A 72 9.59 -0.03 -5.69
C ALA A 72 10.64 -1.06 -6.12
N GLY A 73 11.90 -0.76 -5.85
CA GLY A 73 13.03 -1.65 -6.06
C GLY A 73 14.07 -1.46 -4.96
N LYS A 74 15.19 -2.16 -5.09
CA LYS A 74 16.26 -2.18 -4.09
C LYS A 74 16.78 -0.79 -3.70
N HIS A 75 16.80 0.14 -4.65
CA HIS A 75 17.46 1.45 -4.48
C HIS A 75 16.49 2.60 -4.26
N GLY A 76 15.19 2.38 -4.44
CA GLY A 76 14.22 3.44 -4.31
C GLY A 76 12.81 3.03 -4.67
N MET A 77 11.89 3.95 -4.41
CA MET A 77 10.49 3.85 -4.73
C MET A 77 9.99 5.11 -5.43
N SER A 78 8.99 4.93 -6.29
CA SER A 78 8.21 6.00 -6.87
C SER A 78 6.73 5.74 -6.59
N ILE A 79 6.00 6.80 -6.25
CA ILE A 79 4.54 6.79 -6.17
C ILE A 79 4.02 7.84 -7.16
N GLN A 80 3.13 7.40 -8.04
CA GLN A 80 2.34 8.26 -8.91
C GLN A 80 0.89 8.20 -8.46
N PHE A 81 0.32 9.35 -8.14
CA PHE A 81 -1.09 9.47 -7.77
C PHE A 81 -1.91 9.84 -8.99
N TYR A 82 -3.03 9.16 -9.17
CA TYR A 82 -3.95 9.34 -10.28
C TYR A 82 -5.30 9.81 -9.79
N ALA A 83 -5.94 10.67 -10.57
CA ALA A 83 -7.34 11.03 -10.35
C ALA A 83 -8.22 9.84 -10.72
N TRP A 84 -9.14 9.49 -9.83
CA TRP A 84 -10.22 8.56 -10.09
C TRP A 84 -11.38 9.33 -10.73
N ASP A 85 -11.53 9.13 -12.03
CA ASP A 85 -12.64 9.67 -12.81
C ASP A 85 -13.29 8.50 -13.56
N VAL A 86 -14.56 8.24 -13.24
CA VAL A 86 -15.34 7.11 -13.79
C VAL A 86 -15.71 7.35 -15.25
N GLU A 87 -15.73 8.62 -15.69
CA GLU A 87 -16.10 9.00 -17.06
C GLU A 87 -14.88 9.12 -17.98
N ALA A 88 -13.66 9.15 -17.43
CA ALA A 88 -12.44 9.27 -18.20
C ALA A 88 -12.04 7.95 -18.86
N THR A 89 -11.68 8.00 -20.15
CA THR A 89 -11.12 6.86 -20.91
C THR A 89 -9.73 6.44 -20.44
N SER A 90 -9.05 7.25 -19.63
CA SER A 90 -7.80 6.89 -18.96
C SER A 90 -7.63 7.65 -17.65
N SER A 91 -7.04 7.00 -16.65
CA SER A 91 -6.67 7.65 -15.39
C SER A 91 -5.57 8.68 -15.65
N GLN A 92 -5.84 9.95 -15.38
CA GLN A 92 -4.85 11.02 -15.48
C GLN A 92 -4.06 11.13 -14.17
N ARG A 93 -2.76 11.41 -14.28
CA ARG A 93 -1.94 11.71 -13.09
C ARG A 93 -2.53 12.95 -12.42
N SER A 94 -2.69 12.91 -11.11
CA SER A 94 -3.16 14.06 -10.34
C SER A 94 -2.21 15.24 -10.53
N GLU A 95 -2.75 16.40 -10.87
CA GLU A 95 -1.99 17.66 -10.92
C GLU A 95 -1.92 18.35 -9.56
N LYS A 96 -2.69 17.84 -8.57
CA LYS A 96 -2.74 18.37 -7.22
C LYS A 96 -1.61 17.81 -6.38
N ASP A 97 -1.27 18.54 -5.33
CA ASP A 97 -0.43 18.02 -4.28
C ASP A 97 -1.21 17.01 -3.44
N VAL A 98 -0.69 15.79 -3.31
CA VAL A 98 -1.35 14.72 -2.56
C VAL A 98 -0.64 14.51 -1.24
N HIS A 99 -1.36 14.65 -0.14
CA HIS A 99 -0.87 14.29 1.19
C HIS A 99 -1.21 12.83 1.47
N PHE A 100 -0.25 12.10 2.02
CA PHE A 100 -0.39 10.67 2.27
C PHE A 100 0.47 10.24 3.45
N THR A 101 0.14 9.10 4.03
CA THR A 101 0.95 8.43 5.03
C THR A 101 1.53 7.17 4.41
N ILE A 102 2.84 6.96 4.56
CA ILE A 102 3.51 5.72 4.20
C ILE A 102 3.94 4.95 5.45
N THR A 103 3.88 3.63 5.38
CA THR A 103 4.37 2.72 6.41
C THR A 103 5.17 1.60 5.73
N PHE A 104 6.40 1.40 6.18
CA PHE A 104 7.24 0.29 5.75
C PHE A 104 7.08 -0.82 6.78
N CYS A 105 6.61 -1.98 6.34
CA CYS A 105 6.19 -3.06 7.22
C CYS A 105 7.10 -4.28 7.05
N GLY A 106 7.61 -4.79 8.15
CA GLY A 106 8.52 -5.93 8.23
C GLY A 106 8.34 -6.69 9.55
N VAL A 107 9.05 -7.80 9.69
CA VAL A 107 9.12 -8.60 10.93
C VAL A 107 10.25 -8.07 11.80
#